data_AF-A0A1L5BMB4-F1
#
_entry.id   AF-A0A1L5BMB4-F1
#
_cell.length_a   1.000
_cell.length_b   1.000
_cell.length_c   1.000
_cell.angle_alpha   90.00
_cell.angle_beta   90.00
_cell.angle_gamma   90.00
#
_symmetry.space_group_name_H-M   'P 1'
#
loop_
_entity.id
_entity.type
_entity.pdbx_description
1 polymer ?
#
loop_
_entity_poly.entity_id
_entity_poly.type
_entity_poly.pdbx_seq_one_letter_code
_entity_poly.pdbx_strand_id
1 'polypeptide(L)'
;MAELKTYRARERGYVDDRMIEEGETFTTAAPKGKWMALLDKDGNEIEDPEPEPKADPLQAQIDELKSDLSTAQARAEGAEKARDDARAEADQLKSDLSTAQATITDLQSKIAAFDHDGDGQPGGSAKTAAKK
;
A
#
# COMPACT_ATOMS: atom_id res chain seq x y z
N MET A 1 25.77 38.06 -1.68
CA MET A 1 25.71 39.21 -2.59
C MET A 1 25.41 38.67 -3.97
N ALA A 2 24.45 39.21 -4.70
CA ALA A 2 24.19 38.76 -6.06
C ALA A 2 25.33 39.22 -6.98
N GLU A 3 25.79 38.35 -7.87
CA GLU A 3 26.85 38.65 -8.83
C GLU A 3 26.27 39.49 -9.97
N LEU A 4 26.80 40.70 -10.17
CA LEU A 4 26.41 41.58 -11.27
C LEU A 4 27.03 41.08 -12.57
N LYS A 5 26.19 40.84 -13.58
CA LYS A 5 26.61 40.36 -14.90
C LYS A 5 26.18 41.36 -15.96
N THR A 6 27.02 41.51 -16.99
CA THR A 6 26.76 42.39 -18.12
C THR A 6 26.11 41.61 -19.26
N TYR A 7 25.03 42.15 -19.79
CA TYR A 7 24.27 41.56 -20.87
C TYR A 7 24.07 42.55 -22.02
N ARG A 8 23.85 42.03 -23.23
CA ARG A 8 23.29 42.76 -24.37
C ARG A 8 21.85 42.29 -24.57
N ALA A 9 20.93 43.21 -24.77
CA ALA A 9 19.56 42.88 -25.14
C ALA A 9 19.50 42.35 -26.58
N ARG A 10 19.01 41.13 -26.77
CA ARG A 10 18.64 40.57 -28.07
C ARG A 10 17.25 41.01 -28.51
N GLU A 11 16.39 41.35 -27.55
CA GLU A 11 15.04 41.87 -27.76
C GLU A 11 14.74 42.89 -26.65
N ARG A 12 13.72 43.73 -26.85
CA ARG A 12 13.25 44.69 -25.84
C ARG A 12 12.75 43.96 -24.59
N GLY A 13 13.22 44.37 -23.41
CA GLY A 13 12.90 43.71 -22.14
C GLY A 13 12.79 44.67 -20.96
N TYR A 14 12.34 44.16 -19.81
CA TYR A 14 12.23 44.92 -18.56
C TYR A 14 13.11 44.27 -17.48
N VAL A 15 13.94 45.05 -16.81
CA VAL A 15 14.85 44.60 -15.75
C VAL A 15 15.16 45.75 -14.79
N ASP A 16 15.26 45.48 -13.50
CA ASP A 16 15.57 46.48 -12.46
C ASP A 16 14.74 47.76 -12.57
N ASP A 17 13.43 47.59 -12.71
CA ASP A 17 12.43 48.63 -12.90
C ASP A 17 12.60 49.52 -14.16
N ARG A 18 13.45 49.11 -15.10
CA ARG A 18 13.77 49.84 -16.33
C ARG A 18 13.51 49.01 -17.59
N MET A 19 12.98 49.65 -18.62
CA MET A 19 12.92 49.09 -19.98
C MET A 19 14.29 49.21 -20.66
N ILE A 20 14.76 48.11 -21.23
CA ILE A 20 15.99 48.00 -22.01
C ILE A 20 15.61 47.72 -23.46
N GLU A 21 16.14 48.51 -24.38
CA GLU A 21 15.87 48.36 -25.81
C GLU A 21 16.78 47.31 -26.46
N GLU A 22 16.36 46.75 -27.59
CA GLU A 22 17.17 45.80 -28.36
C GLU A 22 18.56 46.38 -28.71
N GLY A 23 19.61 45.58 -28.54
CA GLY A 23 21.01 45.96 -28.74
C GLY A 23 21.66 46.70 -27.57
N GLU A 24 20.88 47.21 -26.61
CA GLU A 24 21.40 47.94 -25.45
C GLU A 24 22.18 47.00 -24.51
N THR A 25 23.31 47.47 -24.00
CA THR A 25 24.10 46.77 -22.98
C THR A 25 23.75 47.27 -21.59
N PHE A 26 23.58 46.35 -20.64
CA PHE A 26 23.18 46.68 -19.28
C PHE A 26 23.77 45.67 -18.29
N THR A 27 23.85 46.06 -17.02
CA THR A 27 24.37 45.23 -15.94
C THR A 27 23.29 45.01 -14.90
N THR A 28 23.03 43.77 -14.55
CA THR A 28 21.98 43.41 -13.59
C THR A 28 22.41 42.22 -12.73
N ALA A 29 21.76 42.10 -11.57
CA ALA A 29 21.78 40.91 -10.73
C ALA A 29 20.61 39.95 -11.03
N ALA A 30 19.66 40.38 -11.87
CA ALA A 30 18.50 39.58 -12.24
C ALA A 30 18.93 38.30 -12.99
N PRO A 31 18.16 37.20 -12.84
CA PRO A 31 18.41 35.98 -13.59
C PRO A 31 18.33 36.23 -15.10
N LYS A 32 19.25 35.62 -15.86
CA LYS A 32 19.32 35.77 -17.31
C LYS A 32 18.00 35.35 -17.98
N GLY A 33 17.37 36.28 -18.70
CA GLY A 33 16.22 36.02 -19.57
C GLY A 33 16.63 35.58 -20.97
N LYS A 34 15.70 35.00 -21.74
CA LYS A 34 15.92 34.58 -23.14
C LYS A 34 16.32 35.75 -24.06
N TRP A 35 15.87 36.96 -23.74
CA TRP A 35 16.17 38.20 -24.45
C TRP A 35 17.55 38.79 -24.09
N MET A 36 18.29 38.17 -23.18
CA MET A 36 19.57 38.67 -22.67
C MET A 36 20.70 37.81 -23.22
N ALA A 37 21.71 38.42 -23.84
CA ALA A 37 22.96 37.79 -24.25
C ALA A 37 24.03 38.10 -23.20
N LEU A 38 24.69 37.10 -22.63
CA LEU A 38 25.74 37.34 -21.62
C LEU A 38 26.99 37.85 -22.34
N LEU A 39 27.63 38.90 -21.83
CA LEU A 39 28.86 39.44 -22.41
C LEU A 39 30.09 39.06 -21.57
N ASP A 40 31.21 38.83 -22.23
CA ASP A 40 32.53 38.75 -21.60
C ASP A 40 33.07 40.13 -21.20
N LYS A 41 34.23 40.14 -20.56
CA LYS A 41 34.94 41.36 -20.14
C LYS A 41 35.37 42.26 -21.32
N ASP A 42 35.44 41.69 -22.53
CA ASP A 42 35.87 42.35 -23.75
C ASP A 42 34.65 42.83 -24.58
N GLY A 43 33.42 42.58 -24.09
CA GLY A 43 32.16 43.00 -24.70
C GLY A 43 31.64 42.05 -25.79
N ASN A 44 32.23 40.86 -25.93
CA ASN A 44 31.76 39.84 -26.86
C ASN A 44 30.67 38.99 -26.22
N GLU A 45 29.73 38.54 -27.04
CA GLU A 45 28.67 37.63 -26.60
C GLU A 45 29.24 36.24 -26.31
N ILE A 46 29.02 35.77 -25.08
CA ILE A 46 29.33 34.42 -24.67
C ILE A 46 28.13 33.54 -25.04
N GLU A 47 28.40 32.47 -25.77
CA GLU A 47 27.41 31.45 -26.08
C GLU A 47 26.85 30.87 -24.77
N ASP A 48 25.53 30.75 -24.69
CA ASP A 48 24.87 30.25 -23.51
C ASP A 48 25.43 28.86 -23.15
N PRO A 49 25.98 28.66 -21.93
CA PRO A 49 26.26 27.30 -21.50
C PRO A 49 24.92 26.54 -21.51
N GLU A 50 24.89 25.44 -22.25
CA GLU A 50 23.70 24.59 -22.35
C GLU A 50 23.20 24.30 -20.94
N PRO A 51 21.91 24.55 -20.64
CA PRO A 51 21.41 24.37 -19.29
C PRO A 51 21.66 22.93 -18.86
N GLU A 52 22.38 22.74 -17.76
CA GLU A 52 22.58 21.39 -17.21
C GLU A 52 21.21 20.71 -17.07
N PRO A 53 21.08 19.43 -17.46
CA PRO A 53 19.81 18.73 -17.38
C PRO A 53 19.39 18.70 -15.92
N LYS A 54 18.40 19.52 -15.58
CA LYS A 54 17.75 19.45 -14.27
C LYS A 54 17.20 18.04 -14.15
N ALA A 55 17.73 17.25 -13.22
CA ALA A 55 17.15 15.95 -12.87
C ALA A 55 15.66 16.16 -12.66
N ASP A 56 14.83 15.55 -13.51
CA ASP A 56 13.39 15.79 -13.51
C ASP A 56 12.80 15.21 -12.23
N PRO A 57 12.40 16.03 -11.24
CA PRO A 57 11.90 15.52 -9.96
C PRO A 57 10.61 14.72 -10.13
N LEU A 58 9.92 14.85 -11.26
CA LEU A 58 8.76 14.03 -11.60
C LEU A 58 9.16 12.60 -11.95
N GLN A 59 10.31 12.40 -12.59
CA GLN A 59 10.78 11.06 -12.96
C GLN A 59 11.09 10.22 -11.71
N ALA A 60 11.75 10.82 -10.72
CA ALA A 60 12.01 10.16 -9.43
C ALA A 60 10.71 9.75 -8.71
N GLN A 61 9.71 10.64 -8.69
CA GLN A 61 8.39 10.34 -8.10
C GLN A 61 7.65 9.25 -8.86
N ILE A 62 7.75 9.22 -10.19
CA ILE A 62 7.15 8.15 -11.01
C ILE A 62 7.76 6.80 -10.67
N ASP A 63 9.07 6.73 -10.49
CA ASP A 63 9.75 5.47 -10.19
C ASP A 63 9.47 4.99 -8.75
N GLU A 64 9.35 5.91 -7.80
CA GLU A 64 8.88 5.61 -6.44
C GLU A 64 7.45 5.05 -6.43
N LEU A 65 6.51 5.71 -7.12
CA LEU A 65 5.12 5.26 -7.21
C LEU A 65 4.98 3.88 -7.87
N LYS A 66 5.82 3.55 -8.85
CA LYS A 66 5.84 2.21 -9.45
C LYS A 66 6.30 1.14 -8.47
N SER A 67 7.32 1.46 -7.67
CA SER A 67 7.82 0.56 -6.63
C SER A 67 6.75 0.29 -5.56
N ASP A 68 6.07 1.35 -5.12
CA ASP A 68 4.99 1.25 -4.14
C ASP A 68 3.81 0.44 -4.68
N LEU A 69 3.42 0.65 -5.93
CA LEU A 69 2.36 -0.11 -6.57
C LEU A 69 2.67 -1.61 -6.63
N SER A 70 3.89 -1.97 -7.04
CA SER A 70 4.35 -3.36 -7.08
C SER A 70 4.31 -4.01 -5.68
N THR A 71 4.76 -3.28 -4.67
CA THR A 71 4.76 -3.76 -3.29
C THR A 71 3.32 -3.93 -2.76
N ALA A 72 2.42 -3.00 -3.09
CA ALA A 72 1.02 -3.10 -2.71
C ALA A 72 0.31 -4.30 -3.37
N GLN A 73 0.61 -4.57 -4.64
CA GLN A 73 0.08 -5.74 -5.35
C GLN A 73 0.52 -7.05 -4.69
N ALA A 74 1.81 -7.19 -4.38
CA ALA A 74 2.32 -8.38 -3.70
C ALA A 74 1.67 -8.60 -2.32
N ARG A 75 1.42 -7.51 -1.57
CA ARG A 75 0.71 -7.60 -0.29
C ARG A 75 -0.75 -8.02 -0.46
N ALA A 76 -1.44 -7.51 -1.48
CA ALA A 76 -2.82 -7.89 -1.77
C ALA A 76 -2.94 -9.38 -2.10
N GLU A 77 -2.07 -9.90 -2.98
CA GLU A 77 -2.02 -11.33 -3.30
C GLU A 77 -1.73 -12.20 -2.08
N GLY A 78 -0.81 -11.77 -1.21
CA GLY A 78 -0.52 -12.46 0.05
C GLY A 78 -1.72 -12.48 1.00
N ALA A 79 -2.44 -11.36 1.11
CA ALA A 79 -3.63 -11.26 1.95
C ALA A 79 -4.80 -12.11 1.43
N GLU A 80 -4.98 -12.20 0.10
CA GLU A 80 -6.00 -13.06 -0.50
C GLU A 80 -5.74 -14.54 -0.20
N LYS A 81 -4.49 -15.00 -0.36
CA LYS A 81 -4.11 -16.38 0.00
C LYS A 81 -4.37 -16.67 1.48
N ALA A 82 -3.92 -15.78 2.38
CA ALA A 82 -4.15 -15.95 3.81
C ALA A 82 -5.65 -16.01 4.17
N ARG A 83 -6.48 -15.24 3.46
CA ARG A 83 -7.94 -15.26 3.65
C ARG A 83 -8.55 -16.58 3.16
N ASP A 84 -8.09 -17.12 2.05
CA ASP A 84 -8.57 -18.39 1.52
C ASP A 84 -8.14 -19.57 2.41
N ASP A 85 -6.91 -19.55 2.91
CA ASP A 85 -6.42 -20.55 3.88
C ASP A 85 -7.24 -20.51 5.18
N ALA A 86 -7.45 -19.32 5.76
CA ALA A 86 -8.26 -19.17 6.97
C ALA A 86 -9.72 -19.62 6.77
N ARG A 87 -10.26 -19.45 5.56
CA ARG A 87 -11.60 -19.94 5.22
C ARG A 87 -11.65 -21.47 5.17
N ALA A 88 -10.64 -22.10 4.58
CA ALA A 88 -10.53 -23.56 4.55
C ALA A 88 -10.40 -24.15 5.96
N GLU A 89 -9.61 -23.54 6.83
CA GLU A 89 -9.50 -23.93 8.24
C GLU A 89 -10.83 -23.80 8.98
N ALA A 90 -11.57 -22.71 8.76
CA ALA A 90 -12.89 -22.51 9.36
C ALA A 90 -13.90 -23.58 8.93
N ASP A 91 -13.91 -23.94 7.64
CA ASP A 91 -14.76 -25.00 7.11
C ASP A 91 -14.40 -26.37 7.70
N GLN A 92 -13.10 -26.66 7.86
CA GLN A 92 -12.63 -27.89 8.51
C GLN A 92 -13.07 -27.96 9.99
N LEU A 93 -12.85 -26.88 10.75
CA LEU A 93 -13.25 -26.82 12.16
C LEU A 93 -14.76 -27.00 12.33
N LYS A 94 -15.57 -26.50 11.39
CA LYS A 94 -17.02 -26.69 11.40
C LYS A 94 -17.40 -28.15 11.18
N SER A 95 -16.70 -28.86 10.28
CA SER A 95 -16.90 -30.30 10.05
C SER A 95 -16.50 -31.12 11.30
N ASP A 96 -15.37 -30.80 11.90
CA ASP A 96 -14.88 -31.47 13.11
C ASP A 96 -15.85 -31.27 14.29
N LEU A 97 -16.38 -30.04 14.45
CA LEU A 97 -17.40 -29.74 15.46
C LEU A 97 -18.67 -30.57 15.26
N SER A 98 -19.16 -30.68 14.02
CA SER A 98 -20.34 -31.50 13.70
C SER A 98 -20.10 -32.97 14.05
N THR A 99 -18.89 -33.49 13.77
CA THR A 99 -18.50 -34.87 14.07
C THR A 99 -18.43 -35.11 15.57
N ALA A 100 -17.84 -34.17 16.32
CA ALA A 100 -17.78 -34.23 17.77
C ALA A 100 -19.18 -34.21 18.41
N GLN A 101 -20.08 -33.36 17.92
CA GLN A 101 -21.48 -33.30 18.37
C GLN A 101 -22.23 -34.62 18.13
N ALA A 102 -22.05 -35.23 16.95
CA ALA A 102 -22.64 -36.53 16.65
C ALA A 102 -22.11 -37.62 17.60
N THR A 103 -20.80 -37.62 17.86
CA THR A 103 -20.16 -38.56 18.79
C THR A 103 -20.68 -38.40 20.22
N ILE A 104 -20.82 -37.15 20.69
CA ILE A 104 -21.39 -36.87 22.01
C ILE A 104 -22.82 -37.40 22.11
N THR A 105 -23.64 -37.17 21.08
CA THR A 105 -25.04 -37.62 21.05
C THR A 105 -25.15 -39.15 21.08
N ASP A 106 -24.29 -39.85 20.33
CA ASP A 106 -24.20 -41.31 20.32
C ASP A 106 -23.78 -41.86 21.71
N LEU A 107 -22.74 -41.27 22.31
CA LEU A 107 -22.29 -41.67 23.64
C LEU A 107 -23.36 -41.42 24.72
N GLN A 108 -24.05 -40.29 24.66
CA GLN A 108 -25.17 -40.00 25.57
C GLN A 108 -26.29 -41.03 25.44
N SER A 109 -26.61 -41.43 24.21
CA SER A 109 -27.62 -42.47 23.96
C SER A 109 -27.20 -43.83 24.53
N LYS A 110 -25.92 -44.19 24.39
CA LYS A 110 -25.35 -45.42 24.95
C LYS A 110 -25.35 -45.43 26.48
N ILE A 111 -25.02 -44.31 27.11
CA ILE A 111 -25.08 -44.16 28.57
C ILE A 111 -26.52 -44.35 29.05
N ALA A 112 -27.49 -43.68 28.42
CA ALA A 112 -28.90 -43.81 28.79
C ALA A 112 -29.42 -45.25 28.65
N ALA A 113 -28.99 -45.98 27.61
CA ALA A 113 -29.34 -47.39 27.44
C ALA A 113 -28.70 -48.28 28.54
N PHE A 114 -27.43 -48.06 28.85
CA PHE A 114 -26.73 -48.80 29.91
C PHE A 114 -27.36 -48.58 31.30
N ASP A 115 -27.73 -47.34 31.62
CA ASP A 115 -28.41 -47.01 32.88
C ASP A 115 -29.80 -47.69 32.96
N HIS A 116 -30.52 -47.78 31.83
CA HIS A 116 -31.82 -48.46 31.77
C HIS A 116 -31.71 -49.98 31.96
N ASP A 117 -30.68 -50.61 31.39
CA ASP A 117 -30.43 -52.04 31.54
C ASP A 117 -29.95 -52.41 32.97
N GLY A 118 -29.35 -51.46 33.69
CA GLY A 118 -28.89 -51.63 35.08
C GLY A 118 -29.99 -51.63 36.15
N ASP A 119 -31.10 -50.92 35.92
CA ASP A 119 -32.25 -50.84 36.85
C ASP A 119 -33.29 -51.97 36.66
N GLY A 120 -33.05 -52.88 35.71
CA GLY A 120 -33.96 -53.95 35.31
C GLY A 120 -34.01 -55.21 36.20
N GLN A 121 -33.50 -55.18 37.44
CA GLN A 121 -33.74 -56.30 38.37
C GLN A 121 -33.84 -55.92 39.85
N PRO A 122 -35.08 -55.83 40.38
CA PRO A 122 -35.41 -56.33 41.70
C PRO A 122 -36.36 -57.53 41.57
N GLY A 123 -35.97 -58.64 42.22
CA GLY A 123 -36.71 -59.89 42.25
C GLY A 123 -38.19 -59.72 42.64
N GLY A 124 -39.06 -60.38 41.90
CA GLY A 124 -40.51 -60.27 42.08
C GLY A 124 -41.27 -61.44 41.49
N SER A 125 -40.96 -62.68 41.87
CA SER A 125 -41.86 -63.83 41.69
C SER A 125 -41.60 -64.92 42.75
N ALA A 126 -41.55 -64.51 44.01
CA ALA A 126 -41.76 -65.42 45.14
C ALA A 126 -42.89 -64.86 46.00
N LYS A 127 -44.14 -65.19 45.65
CA LYS A 127 -45.25 -65.24 46.61
C LYS A 127 -46.41 -66.08 46.10
N THR A 128 -46.48 -67.29 46.66
CA THR A 128 -47.67 -67.89 47.27
C THR A 128 -49.00 -67.77 46.51
N ALA A 129 -49.44 -68.87 45.90
CA ALA A 129 -50.86 -69.21 45.83
C ALA A 129 -51.09 -70.48 46.66
N ALA A 130 -51.98 -70.35 47.64
CA ALA A 130 -52.28 -71.33 48.66
C ALA A 130 -53.42 -72.27 48.25
N LYS A 131 -53.47 -73.42 48.94
CA LYS A 131 -54.69 -74.14 49.38
C LYS A 131 -55.44 -75.01 48.35
N LYS A 132 -55.20 -76.33 48.39
CA LYS A 132 -56.08 -77.32 49.05
C LYS A 132 -55.41 -78.70 49.10
#